data_AF-R2Q563-F1
#
_entry.id   AF-R2Q563-F1
#
_cell.length_a   1.000
_cell.length_b   1.000
_cell.length_c   1.000
_cell.angle_alpha   90.00
_cell.angle_beta   90.00
_cell.angle_gamma   90.00
#
_symmetry.space_group_name_H-M   'P 1'
#
loop_
_entity.id
_entity.type
_entity.pdbx_description
1 polymer ?
#
loop_
_entity_poly.entity_id
_entity_poly.type
_entity_poly.pdbx_seq_one_letter_code
_entity_poly.pdbx_strand_id
1 'polypeptide(L)'
;MLLTYPAIFFMTENETSIPYYIVFPDVGGVGTQGEDISDGMAMASDYLGLMLADLLEHNQTLPVPSKINKVDIAHVAAQAEIPYQLEESFVTLVSVKIDEYLSMNEPKKKTLTIPKWADKLGMDLRINFSQTLVEAIVEKAQKGQ
;
A
#
# COMPACT_ATOMS: atom_id res chain seq x y z
N MET A 1 0.67 -3.08 7.93
CA MET A 1 1.96 -3.52 7.44
C MET A 1 2.57 -2.42 6.57
N LEU A 2 3.84 -2.06 6.80
CA LEU A 2 4.58 -1.13 5.96
C LEU A 2 5.27 -1.92 4.85
N LEU A 3 5.05 -1.54 3.60
CA LEU A 3 5.66 -2.14 2.41
C LEU A 3 6.41 -1.06 1.62
N THR A 4 7.51 -1.44 0.95
CA THR A 4 8.36 -0.51 0.20
C THR A 4 8.77 -1.14 -1.12
N TYR A 5 8.57 -0.41 -2.22
CA TYR A 5 8.92 -0.83 -3.57
C TYR A 5 9.72 0.25 -4.31
N PRO A 6 10.61 -0.13 -5.24
CA PRO A 6 11.21 0.84 -6.12
C PRO A 6 10.18 1.39 -7.11
N ALA A 7 10.21 2.70 -7.32
CA ALA A 7 9.43 3.40 -8.33
C ALA A 7 10.36 4.20 -9.24
N ILE A 8 10.00 4.30 -10.50
CA ILE A 8 10.67 5.16 -11.48
C ILE A 8 9.77 6.38 -11.71
N PHE A 9 10.34 7.56 -11.52
CA PHE A 9 9.74 8.84 -11.86
C PHE A 9 10.31 9.26 -13.21
N PHE A 10 9.50 9.13 -14.26
CA PHE A 10 9.82 9.57 -15.60
C PHE A 10 9.38 11.02 -15.78
N MET A 11 10.33 11.90 -16.10
CA MET A 11 10.02 13.25 -16.54
C MET A 11 9.61 13.21 -18.01
N THR A 12 8.35 13.53 -18.32
CA THR A 12 7.83 13.51 -19.68
C THR A 12 8.26 14.77 -20.45
N GLU A 13 8.43 14.65 -21.77
CA GLU A 13 8.89 15.78 -22.61
C GLU A 13 7.79 16.81 -22.93
N ASN A 14 6.52 16.39 -22.93
CA ASN A 14 5.43 17.16 -23.55
C ASN A 14 4.32 17.60 -22.59
N GLU A 15 4.28 17.09 -21.35
CA GLU A 15 3.25 17.46 -20.38
C GLU A 15 3.81 18.47 -19.38
N THR A 16 3.35 19.71 -19.49
CA THR A 16 3.83 20.82 -18.64
C THR A 16 3.09 20.95 -17.31
N SER A 17 1.90 20.34 -17.16
CA SER A 17 1.11 20.43 -15.93
C SER A 17 1.27 19.26 -14.97
N ILE A 18 1.58 18.06 -15.47
CA ILE A 18 1.71 16.80 -14.69
C ILE A 18 2.93 16.02 -15.18
N PRO A 19 4.13 16.61 -15.09
CA PRO A 19 5.27 16.19 -15.89
C PRO A 19 5.86 14.84 -15.42
N TYR A 20 5.58 14.40 -14.19
CA TYR A 20 6.10 13.15 -13.65
C TYR A 20 5.13 12.00 -13.89
N TYR A 21 5.53 11.05 -14.73
CA TYR A 21 4.86 9.76 -14.87
C TYR A 21 5.59 8.70 -14.04
N ILE A 22 4.88 7.93 -13.24
CA ILE A 22 5.45 7.12 -12.17
C ILE A 22 5.03 5.67 -12.32
N VAL A 23 6.01 4.77 -12.37
CA VAL A 23 5.78 3.34 -12.58
C VAL A 23 6.50 2.52 -11.52
N PHE A 24 5.86 1.43 -11.09
CA PHE A 24 6.44 0.41 -10.23
C PHE A 24 6.80 -0.84 -11.05
N PRO A 25 8.10 -1.09 -11.32
CA PRO A 25 8.53 -2.18 -12.20
C PRO A 25 8.03 -3.56 -11.75
N ASP A 26 7.89 -3.77 -10.44
CA ASP A 26 7.54 -5.07 -9.87
C ASP A 26 6.03 -5.28 -9.67
N VAL A 27 5.25 -4.19 -9.62
CA VAL A 27 3.82 -4.22 -9.28
C VAL A 27 2.94 -4.31 -10.53
N GLY A 28 3.50 -3.96 -11.70
CA GLY A 28 2.79 -3.93 -12.97
C GLY A 28 1.76 -2.79 -13.05
N GLY A 29 0.85 -2.88 -14.00
CA GLY A 29 -0.17 -1.86 -14.26
C GLY A 29 0.33 -0.68 -15.09
N VAL A 30 -0.44 0.40 -15.09
CA VAL A 30 -0.22 1.60 -15.92
C VAL A 30 0.40 2.77 -15.16
N GLY A 31 0.81 2.58 -13.91
CA GLY A 31 1.40 3.66 -13.11
C GLY A 31 0.43 4.79 -12.73
N THR A 32 1.02 5.91 -12.29
CA THR A 32 0.32 7.13 -11.87
C THR A 32 1.13 8.36 -12.31
N GLN A 33 0.71 9.57 -11.96
CA GLN A 33 1.39 10.80 -12.34
C GLN A 33 1.31 11.87 -11.24
N GLY A 34 2.18 12.87 -11.30
CA GLY A 34 2.17 14.00 -10.37
C GLY A 34 2.70 15.30 -10.96
N GLU A 35 2.27 16.41 -10.36
CA GLU A 35 2.63 17.77 -10.78
C GLU A 35 4.07 18.14 -10.39
N ASP A 36 4.51 17.68 -9.23
CA ASP A 36 5.86 17.84 -8.72
C ASP A 36 6.33 16.58 -7.97
N ILE A 37 7.53 16.60 -7.40
CA ILE A 37 8.08 15.45 -6.68
C ILE A 37 7.24 15.09 -5.45
N SER A 38 6.74 16.08 -4.71
CA SER A 38 5.98 15.83 -3.48
C SER A 38 4.60 15.26 -3.80
N ASP A 39 3.92 15.86 -4.77
CA ASP A 39 2.65 15.35 -5.30
C ASP A 39 2.82 13.96 -5.90
N GLY A 40 3.83 13.78 -6.76
CA GLY A 40 4.17 12.49 -7.34
C GLY A 40 4.46 11.41 -6.30
N MET A 41 5.17 11.73 -5.20
CA MET A 41 5.40 10.78 -4.10
C MET A 41 4.11 10.39 -3.39
N ALA A 42 3.18 11.34 -3.20
CA ALA A 42 1.86 11.06 -2.62
C ALA A 42 1.05 10.15 -3.56
N MET A 43 0.96 10.51 -4.85
CA MET A 43 0.25 9.74 -5.87
C MET A 43 0.84 8.33 -6.03
N ALA A 44 2.16 8.20 -5.98
CA ALA A 44 2.85 6.91 -6.04
C ALA A 44 2.54 6.03 -4.83
N SER A 45 2.52 6.61 -3.62
CA SER A 45 2.17 5.88 -2.40
C SER A 45 0.72 5.38 -2.44
N ASP A 46 -0.21 6.25 -2.86
CA ASP A 46 -1.63 5.89 -3.01
C ASP A 46 -1.83 4.79 -4.05
N TYR A 47 -1.22 4.95 -5.23
CA TYR A 47 -1.27 3.94 -6.28
C TYR A 47 -0.73 2.59 -5.81
N LEU A 48 0.43 2.58 -5.15
CA LEU A 48 1.03 1.37 -4.59
C LEU A 48 0.12 0.72 -3.56
N GLY A 49 -0.51 1.52 -2.69
CA GLY A 49 -1.45 1.05 -1.69
C GLY A 49 -2.63 0.32 -2.30
N LEU A 50 -3.29 0.94 -3.29
CA LEU A 50 -4.44 0.36 -3.98
C LEU A 50 -4.07 -0.95 -4.70
N MET A 51 -2.96 -0.96 -5.45
CA MET A 51 -2.53 -2.13 -6.22
C MET A 51 -2.18 -3.32 -5.32
N LEU A 52 -1.41 -3.10 -4.26
CA LEU A 52 -1.03 -4.19 -3.35
C LEU A 52 -2.22 -4.67 -2.50
N ALA A 53 -3.17 -3.79 -2.18
CA ALA A 53 -4.37 -4.16 -1.45
C ALA A 53 -5.26 -5.06 -2.29
N ASP A 54 -5.49 -4.70 -3.56
CA ASP A 54 -6.25 -5.51 -4.52
C ASP A 54 -5.68 -6.94 -4.64
N LEU A 55 -4.35 -7.06 -4.77
CA LEU A 55 -3.68 -8.36 -4.81
C LEU A 55 -3.97 -9.19 -3.55
N LEU A 56 -3.86 -8.59 -2.37
CA LEU A 56 -4.09 -9.28 -1.09
C LEU A 56 -5.56 -9.70 -0.94
N GLU A 57 -6.50 -8.84 -1.31
CA GLU A 57 -7.94 -9.11 -1.22
C GLU A 57 -8.37 -10.27 -2.14
N HIS A 58 -7.72 -10.39 -3.30
CA HIS A 58 -7.93 -11.48 -4.24
C HIS A 58 -7.07 -12.72 -3.92
N ASN A 59 -6.44 -12.80 -2.74
CA ASN A 59 -5.55 -13.87 -2.30
C ASN A 59 -4.39 -14.15 -3.28
N GLN A 60 -3.93 -13.13 -3.98
CA GLN A 60 -2.75 -13.21 -4.85
C GLN A 60 -1.47 -12.96 -4.05
N THR A 61 -0.36 -13.47 -4.56
CA THR A 61 0.96 -13.24 -3.94
C THR A 61 1.45 -11.84 -4.27
N LEU A 62 1.91 -11.11 -3.25
CA LEU A 62 2.61 -9.86 -3.47
C LEU A 62 3.89 -10.08 -4.28
N PRO A 63 4.21 -9.20 -5.24
CA PRO A 63 5.46 -9.28 -5.98
C PRO A 63 6.67 -9.11 -5.04
N VAL A 64 7.84 -9.57 -5.46
CA VAL A 64 9.07 -9.34 -4.70
C VAL A 64 9.67 -8.01 -5.15
N PRO A 65 9.92 -7.04 -4.25
CA PRO A 65 10.49 -5.76 -4.63
C PRO A 65 11.92 -5.95 -5.16
N SER A 66 12.17 -5.38 -6.33
CA SER A 66 13.50 -5.29 -6.92
C SER A 66 14.42 -4.45 -6.05
N LYS A 67 15.72 -4.77 -6.09
CA LYS A 67 16.73 -3.91 -5.47
C LYS A 67 16.78 -2.61 -6.25
N ILE A 68 16.63 -1.46 -5.58
CA ILE A 68 16.65 -0.13 -6.22
C ILE A 68 17.85 0.07 -7.17
N ASN A 69 19.06 -0.36 -6.74
CA ASN A 69 20.29 -0.23 -7.55
C ASN A 69 20.34 -1.15 -8.78
N LYS A 70 19.33 -2.01 -8.98
CA LYS A 70 19.22 -2.90 -10.15
C LYS A 70 18.09 -2.47 -11.09
N VAL A 71 17.36 -1.42 -10.77
CA VAL A 71 16.29 -0.89 -11.62
C VAL A 71 16.94 -0.06 -12.72
N ASP A 72 16.66 -0.42 -13.96
CA ASP A 72 17.16 0.26 -15.15
C ASP A 72 16.02 1.06 -15.81
N ILE A 73 16.14 2.39 -15.74
CA ILE A 73 15.15 3.34 -16.29
C ILE A 73 14.96 3.12 -17.79
N ALA A 74 16.05 2.97 -18.55
CA ALA A 74 15.99 2.84 -19.99
C ALA A 74 15.34 1.52 -20.41
N HIS A 75 15.62 0.44 -19.68
CA HIS A 75 14.99 -0.85 -19.91
C HIS A 75 13.47 -0.79 -19.71
N VAL A 76 13.02 -0.20 -18.59
CA VAL A 76 11.59 -0.10 -18.28
C VAL A 76 10.87 0.85 -19.23
N ALA A 77 11.48 2.00 -19.57
CA ALA A 77 10.90 2.94 -20.54
C ALA A 77 10.71 2.31 -21.92
N ALA A 78 11.68 1.52 -22.38
CA ALA A 78 11.60 0.85 -23.68
C ALA A 78 10.48 -0.20 -23.73
N GLN A 79 10.22 -0.90 -22.62
CA GLN A 79 9.14 -1.89 -22.54
C GLN A 79 7.75 -1.25 -22.52
N ALA A 80 7.63 -0.06 -21.91
CA ALA A 80 6.38 0.65 -21.74
C ALA A 80 6.16 1.76 -22.80
N GLU A 81 7.08 1.91 -23.76
CA GLU A 81 7.04 2.93 -24.82
C GLU A 81 6.87 4.37 -24.28
N ILE A 82 7.47 4.66 -23.13
CA ILE A 82 7.34 5.96 -22.45
C ILE A 82 8.36 6.94 -23.05
N PRO A 83 7.94 8.09 -23.61
CA PRO A 83 8.85 9.18 -23.93
C PRO A 83 9.27 9.90 -22.64
N TYR A 84 10.58 10.03 -22.39
CA TYR A 84 11.09 10.56 -21.13
C TYR A 84 12.43 11.27 -21.29
N GLN A 85 12.71 12.19 -20.36
CA GLN A 85 13.98 12.87 -20.22
C GLN A 85 14.84 12.13 -19.19
N LEU A 86 15.85 11.39 -19.64
CA LEU A 86 16.69 10.55 -18.78
C LEU A 86 17.39 11.34 -17.66
N GLU A 87 17.83 12.57 -17.94
CA GLU A 87 18.58 13.41 -16.97
C GLU A 87 17.71 13.91 -15.80
N GLU A 88 16.40 14.02 -16.01
CA GLU A 88 15.42 14.48 -15.01
C GLU A 88 14.58 13.34 -14.43
N SER A 89 14.74 12.13 -14.97
CA SER A 89 14.09 10.92 -14.47
C SER A 89 14.94 10.23 -13.42
N PHE A 90 14.31 9.63 -12.42
CA PHE A 90 15.03 9.00 -11.31
C PHE A 90 14.30 7.80 -10.72
N VAL A 91 15.05 6.95 -10.01
CA VAL A 91 14.50 5.84 -9.23
C VAL A 91 14.52 6.21 -7.76
N THR A 92 13.44 5.92 -7.04
CA THR A 92 13.35 6.09 -5.59
C THR A 92 12.61 4.93 -4.94
N LEU A 93 12.61 4.88 -3.60
CA LEU A 93 11.79 3.96 -2.84
C LEU A 93 10.52 4.67 -2.38
N VAL A 94 9.37 4.05 -2.67
CA VAL A 94 8.07 4.51 -2.18
C VAL A 94 7.57 3.50 -1.17
N SER A 95 7.13 4.00 -0.01
CA SER A 95 6.62 3.16 1.07
C SER A 95 5.15 3.45 1.31
N VAL A 96 4.37 2.42 1.60
CA VAL A 96 2.93 2.52 1.90
C VAL A 96 2.57 1.71 3.13
N LYS A 97 1.66 2.24 3.95
CA LYS A 97 1.01 1.48 5.01
C LYS A 97 -0.23 0.81 4.43
N ILE A 98 -0.08 -0.46 4.05
CA ILE A 98 -1.14 -1.17 3.32
C ILE A 98 -2.44 -1.35 4.12
N ASP A 99 -2.37 -1.26 5.45
CA ASP A 99 -3.56 -1.34 6.31
C ASP A 99 -4.59 -0.26 5.94
N GLU A 100 -4.14 0.90 5.46
CA GLU A 100 -5.03 2.01 5.12
C GLU A 100 -5.85 1.75 3.85
N TYR A 101 -5.49 0.72 3.04
CA TYR A 101 -6.10 0.41 1.75
C TYR A 101 -6.84 -0.93 1.73
N LEU A 102 -6.64 -1.79 2.72
CA LEU A 102 -7.36 -3.07 2.83
C LEU A 102 -8.81 -2.84 3.26
N SER A 103 -9.78 -3.24 2.44
CA SER A 103 -11.20 -3.34 2.80
C SER A 103 -11.44 -4.28 3.99
N MET A 104 -10.50 -5.17 4.29
CA MET A 104 -10.54 -6.00 5.50
C MET A 104 -10.51 -5.20 6.81
N ASN A 105 -10.11 -3.92 6.77
CA ASN A 105 -10.24 -3.01 7.91
C ASN A 105 -11.65 -2.41 8.08
N GLU A 106 -12.58 -2.72 7.17
CA GLU A 106 -13.99 -2.39 7.40
C GLU A 106 -14.51 -3.11 8.66
N PRO A 107 -15.08 -2.37 9.62
CA PRO A 107 -15.66 -2.98 10.81
C PRO A 107 -16.82 -3.90 10.45
N LYS A 108 -16.58 -5.22 10.47
CA LYS A 108 -17.66 -6.20 10.27
C LYS A 108 -18.44 -6.37 11.57
N LYS A 109 -19.72 -5.95 11.57
CA LYS A 109 -20.61 -6.13 12.74
C LYS A 109 -20.72 -7.61 13.12
N LYS A 110 -20.46 -7.92 14.40
CA LYS A 110 -20.65 -9.25 14.98
C LYS A 110 -21.62 -9.15 16.16
N THR A 111 -22.63 -10.02 16.14
CA THR A 111 -23.54 -10.22 17.28
C THR A 111 -23.10 -11.47 18.02
N LEU A 112 -22.82 -11.35 19.31
CA LEU A 112 -22.31 -12.43 20.16
C LEU A 112 -22.99 -12.40 21.53
N THR A 113 -22.88 -13.50 22.27
CA THR A 113 -23.44 -13.64 23.61
C THR A 113 -22.32 -13.90 24.60
N ILE A 114 -22.28 -13.11 25.68
CA ILE A 114 -21.34 -13.26 26.78
C ILE A 114 -22.09 -13.44 28.11
N PRO A 115 -21.47 -14.06 29.13
CA PRO A 115 -22.07 -14.15 30.45
C PRO A 115 -22.39 -12.78 31.05
N LYS A 116 -23.51 -12.67 31.76
CA LYS A 116 -24.00 -11.42 32.36
C LYS A 116 -22.97 -10.74 33.28
N TRP A 117 -22.15 -11.53 33.98
CA TRP A 117 -21.09 -10.98 34.84
C TRP A 117 -19.97 -10.30 34.05
N ALA A 118 -19.64 -10.80 32.85
CA ALA A 118 -18.58 -10.25 32.01
C ALA A 118 -19.02 -8.96 31.33
N ASP A 119 -20.29 -8.89 30.90
CA ASP A 119 -20.91 -7.68 30.37
C ASP A 119 -20.91 -6.55 31.40
N LYS A 120 -21.40 -6.83 32.61
CA LYS A 120 -21.39 -5.86 33.72
C LYS A 120 -19.98 -5.35 34.04
N LEU A 121 -19.02 -6.27 34.19
CA LEU A 121 -17.64 -5.91 34.49
C LEU A 121 -17.02 -5.04 33.39
N GLY A 122 -17.27 -5.38 32.12
CA GLY A 122 -16.77 -4.61 30.98
C GLY A 122 -17.39 -3.21 30.91
N MET A 123 -18.68 -3.07 31.21
CA MET A 123 -19.35 -1.77 31.29
C MET A 123 -18.82 -0.91 32.44
N ASP A 124 -18.67 -1.50 33.64
CA ASP A 124 -18.15 -0.80 34.84
C ASP A 124 -16.72 -0.28 34.60
N LEU A 125 -15.90 -1.04 33.87
CA LEU A 125 -14.54 -0.69 33.47
C LEU A 125 -14.45 0.15 32.18
N ARG A 126 -15.58 0.45 31.52
CA ARG A 126 -15.65 1.18 30.24
C ARG A 126 -14.79 0.55 29.13
N ILE A 127 -14.77 -0.76 29.06
CA ILE A 127 -14.02 -1.52 28.06
C ILE A 127 -14.67 -1.39 26.67
N ASN A 128 -13.84 -1.21 25.64
CA ASN A 128 -14.27 -1.33 24.26
C ASN A 128 -14.33 -2.81 23.86
N PHE A 129 -15.51 -3.42 23.98
CA PHE A 129 -15.70 -4.85 23.69
C PHE A 129 -15.23 -5.28 22.28
N SER A 130 -15.44 -4.44 21.26
CA SER A 130 -15.01 -4.74 19.90
C SER A 130 -13.49 -4.81 19.80
N GLN A 131 -12.80 -3.82 20.38
CA GLN A 131 -11.34 -3.78 20.39
C GLN A 131 -10.75 -4.92 21.22
N THR A 132 -11.30 -5.17 22.41
CA THR A 132 -10.85 -6.28 23.27
C THR A 132 -11.01 -7.64 22.59
N LEU A 133 -12.08 -7.84 21.80
CA LEU A 133 -12.24 -9.05 21.00
C LEU A 133 -11.14 -9.20 19.95
N VAL A 134 -10.80 -8.11 19.24
CA VAL A 134 -9.74 -8.10 18.24
C VAL A 134 -8.37 -8.40 18.88
N GLU A 135 -8.04 -7.73 19.98
CA GLU A 135 -6.80 -7.96 20.73
C GLU A 135 -6.67 -9.41 21.20
N ALA A 136 -7.75 -9.99 21.74
CA ALA A 136 -7.77 -11.38 22.18
C ALA A 136 -7.63 -12.39 21.03
N ILE A 137 -8.15 -12.10 19.83
CA ILE A 137 -7.95 -12.92 18.64
C ILE A 137 -6.47 -12.91 18.23
N VAL A 138 -5.85 -11.72 18.18
CA VAL A 138 -4.43 -11.56 17.85
C VAL A 138 -3.53 -12.29 18.85
N GLU A 139 -3.79 -12.13 20.15
CA GLU A 139 -3.04 -12.80 21.21
C GLU A 139 -3.12 -14.33 21.09
N LYS A 140 -4.31 -14.87 20.80
CA LYS A 140 -4.50 -16.31 20.60
C LYS A 140 -3.79 -16.83 19.35
N ALA A 141 -3.77 -16.06 18.27
CA ALA A 141 -3.06 -16.43 17.05
C ALA A 141 -1.54 -16.52 17.29
N GLN A 142 -0.98 -15.64 18.12
CA GLN A 142 0.45 -15.62 18.45
C GLN A 142 0.87 -16.75 19.41
N LYS A 143 -0.01 -17.17 20.33
CA LYS A 143 0.27 -18.29 21.26
C LYS A 143 0.06 -19.68 20.64
N GLY A 144 -0.51 -19.75 19.44
CA GLY A 144 -0.75 -20.98 18.69
C GLY A 144 0.39 -21.38 17.74
N GLN A 145 1.52 -20.67 17.77
CA GLN A 145 2.77 -20.99 17.05
C GLN A 145 3.87 -21.42 18.02
#